data_AF-A0A2S9ADX4-F1
#
_entry.id   AF-A0A2S9ADX4-F1
#
_cell.length_a   1.000
_cell.length_b   1.000
_cell.length_c   1.000
_cell.angle_alpha   90.00
_cell.angle_beta   90.00
_cell.angle_gamma   90.00
#
_symmetry.space_group_name_H-M   'P 1'
#
loop_
_entity.id
_entity.type
_entity.pdbx_description
1 polymer ?
#
loop_
_entity_poly.entity_id
_entity_poly.type
_entity_poly.pdbx_seq_one_letter_code
_entity_poly.pdbx_strand_id
1 'polypeptide(L)'
;MTERDAVALALPFTGRWLTQNSPASRIPSHGTTLFGTSYAIDFVPVGADGRSAPLNVARFLGTEKPESFIGFGRSILSPVAGEVVEAHDGEADHVARRSPLALIGYAVTQASRVRGGAAAMAGNHVAIRIPGAVVLLAHLRAGSV
;
A
#
# COMPACT_ATOMS: atom_id res chain seq x y z
N MET A 1 7.21 29.01 3.39
CA MET A 1 6.51 27.88 2.75
C MET A 1 5.10 28.34 2.47
N THR A 2 4.77 28.67 1.22
CA THR A 2 3.39 28.92 0.83
C THR A 2 2.63 27.61 0.96
N GLU A 3 1.53 27.65 1.68
CA GLU A 3 0.60 26.55 1.85
C GLU A 3 0.16 26.11 0.44
N ARG A 4 0.70 24.99 -0.05
CA ARG A 4 0.08 24.31 -1.18
C ARG A 4 -1.27 23.86 -0.64
N ASP A 5 -2.36 24.28 -1.27
CA ASP A 5 -3.72 23.95 -0.86
C ASP A 5 -3.81 22.48 -0.45
N ALA A 6 -3.98 22.25 0.86
CA ALA A 6 -4.06 20.91 1.40
C ALA A 6 -5.33 20.25 0.86
N VAL A 7 -5.18 19.07 0.27
CA VAL A 7 -6.33 18.30 -0.21
C VAL A 7 -6.87 17.47 0.95
N ALA A 8 -8.12 17.74 1.35
CA ALA A 8 -8.82 16.90 2.31
C ALA A 8 -9.23 15.58 1.64
N LEU A 9 -8.81 14.45 2.23
CA LEU A 9 -9.15 13.11 1.80
C LEU A 9 -9.91 12.39 2.92
N ALA A 10 -10.97 11.67 2.57
CA ALA A 10 -11.59 10.73 3.47
C ALA A 10 -10.69 9.50 3.66
N LEU A 11 -10.85 8.78 4.77
CA LEU A 11 -10.21 7.47 4.92
C LEU A 11 -10.82 6.50 3.89
N PRO A 12 -10.02 5.77 3.09
CA PRO A 12 -10.52 4.88 2.05
C PRO A 12 -11.07 3.56 2.62
N PHE A 13 -11.54 3.55 3.86
CA PHE A 13 -11.98 2.36 4.56
C PHE A 13 -12.82 2.68 5.79
N THR A 14 -13.44 1.63 6.33
CA THR A 14 -14.10 1.62 7.63
C THR A 14 -13.42 0.65 8.60
N GLY A 15 -13.78 0.72 9.89
CA GLY A 15 -13.27 -0.18 10.92
C GLY A 15 -11.86 0.15 11.39
N ARG A 16 -11.16 -0.84 11.97
CA ARG A 16 -9.85 -0.65 12.64
C ARG A 16 -8.68 -0.90 11.70
N TRP A 17 -7.75 0.05 11.69
CA TRP A 17 -6.54 0.05 10.87
C TRP A 17 -5.38 0.65 11.67
N LEU A 18 -4.19 0.15 11.43
CA LEU A 18 -2.93 0.74 11.89
C LEU A 18 -2.36 1.60 10.75
N THR A 19 -1.89 2.80 11.07
CA THR A 19 -1.06 3.60 10.17
C THR A 19 0.41 3.27 10.42
N GLN A 20 1.15 2.85 9.38
CA GLN A 20 2.56 2.50 9.51
C GLN A 20 3.48 3.64 9.03
N ASN A 21 3.50 3.91 7.72
CA ASN A 21 4.23 5.03 7.14
C ASN A 21 3.27 6.18 6.87
N SER A 22 3.64 7.40 7.24
CA SER A 22 2.79 8.59 7.06
C SER A 22 3.59 9.89 7.05
N PRO A 23 3.19 10.90 6.25
CA PRO A 23 3.78 12.23 6.28
C PRO A 23 3.58 12.94 7.62
N ALA A 24 2.64 12.47 8.46
CA ALA A 24 2.46 12.97 9.82
C ALA A 24 3.68 12.73 10.73
N SER A 25 4.41 11.63 10.49
CA SER A 25 5.61 11.29 11.26
C SER A 25 6.89 11.81 10.61
N ARG A 26 6.98 11.75 9.28
CA ARG A 26 8.16 12.18 8.53
C ARG A 26 7.81 12.44 7.06
N ILE A 27 8.45 13.43 6.45
CA ILE A 27 8.44 13.63 4.98
C ILE A 27 9.89 13.53 4.47
N PRO A 28 10.16 12.75 3.41
CA PRO A 28 9.26 11.80 2.75
C PRO A 28 8.89 10.62 3.65
N SER A 29 7.62 10.20 3.65
CA SER A 29 7.09 9.18 4.57
C SER A 29 7.74 7.80 4.37
N HIS A 30 8.18 7.50 3.15
CA HIS A 30 8.84 6.25 2.79
C HIS A 30 10.35 6.41 2.60
N GLY A 31 10.94 7.51 3.09
CA GLY A 31 12.38 7.78 2.99
C GLY A 31 12.88 8.15 1.59
N THR A 32 12.00 8.24 0.60
CA THR A 32 12.31 8.59 -0.79
C THR A 32 11.23 9.48 -1.42
N THR A 33 11.64 10.31 -2.39
CA THR A 33 10.73 11.16 -3.18
C THR A 33 10.27 10.53 -4.49
N LEU A 34 10.77 9.34 -4.80
CA LEU A 34 10.43 8.60 -6.02
C LEU A 34 8.97 8.09 -5.96
N PHE A 35 8.36 7.93 -7.14
CA PHE A 35 7.09 7.22 -7.33
C PHE A 35 5.91 7.70 -6.46
N GLY A 36 5.87 8.98 -6.11
CA GLY A 36 4.76 9.55 -5.35
C GLY A 36 4.72 9.15 -3.87
N THR A 37 5.76 8.48 -3.34
CA THR A 37 5.74 7.96 -1.96
C THR A 37 6.08 8.99 -0.87
N SER A 38 6.43 10.23 -1.24
CA SER A 38 6.75 11.30 -0.28
C SER A 38 5.64 11.56 0.73
N TYR A 39 4.39 11.51 0.26
CA TYR A 39 3.17 11.79 1.03
C TYR A 39 2.22 10.59 1.08
N ALA A 40 2.68 9.41 0.64
CA ALA A 40 1.89 8.19 0.73
C ALA A 40 1.69 7.76 2.19
N ILE A 41 0.59 7.05 2.44
CA ILE A 41 0.21 6.54 3.75
C ILE A 41 -0.04 5.04 3.64
N ASP A 42 0.63 4.27 4.50
CA ASP A 42 0.39 2.83 4.60
C ASP A 42 -0.64 2.56 5.71
N PHE A 43 -1.79 2.04 5.29
CA PHE A 43 -2.85 1.60 6.18
C PHE A 43 -2.92 0.07 6.20
N VAL A 44 -2.91 -0.50 7.40
CA VAL A 44 -2.92 -1.95 7.63
C VAL A 44 -4.15 -2.35 8.45
N PRO A 45 -5.08 -3.15 7.91
CA PRO A 45 -6.21 -3.68 8.66
C PRO A 45 -5.75 -4.51 9.85
N VAL A 46 -6.42 -4.34 10.99
CA VAL A 46 -6.12 -5.10 12.20
C VAL A 46 -7.38 -5.63 12.87
N GLY A 47 -7.24 -6.79 13.51
CA GLY A 47 -8.26 -7.39 14.36
C GLY A 47 -8.46 -6.63 15.67
N ALA A 48 -9.39 -7.12 16.49
CA ALA A 48 -9.63 -6.56 17.83
C ALA A 48 -8.40 -6.62 18.75
N ASP A 49 -7.50 -7.58 18.48
CA ASP A 49 -6.23 -7.77 19.17
C ASP A 49 -5.08 -6.90 18.61
N GLY A 50 -5.38 -6.02 17.63
CA GLY A 50 -4.41 -5.13 17.00
C GLY A 50 -3.47 -5.81 15.99
N ARG A 51 -3.71 -7.08 15.63
CA ARG A 51 -2.85 -7.81 14.68
C ARG A 51 -3.44 -7.83 13.29
N SER A 52 -2.59 -7.81 12.26
CA SER A 52 -2.99 -7.87 10.85
C SER A 52 -3.05 -9.29 10.27
N ALA A 53 -2.42 -10.26 10.94
CA ALA A 53 -2.41 -11.67 10.59
C ALA A 53 -2.06 -12.52 11.81
N PRO A 54 -2.36 -13.84 11.80
CA PRO A 54 -2.02 -14.75 12.89
C PRO A 54 -0.53 -14.80 13.23
N LEU A 55 -0.26 -15.23 14.46
CA LEU A 55 1.08 -15.60 14.93
C LEU A 55 1.30 -17.09 14.64
N ASN A 56 2.02 -17.39 13.56
CA ASN A 56 2.35 -18.76 13.16
C ASN A 56 3.87 -18.91 12.95
N VAL A 57 4.34 -20.14 12.77
CA VAL A 57 5.77 -20.43 12.53
C VAL A 57 6.25 -19.82 11.20
N ALA A 58 5.38 -19.76 10.19
CA ALA A 58 5.71 -19.21 8.88
C ALA A 58 6.09 -17.71 8.94
N ARG A 59 5.53 -16.95 9.90
CA ARG A 59 5.96 -15.58 10.21
C ARG A 59 7.47 -15.47 10.43
N PHE A 60 8.07 -16.47 11.07
CA PHE A 60 9.48 -16.45 11.47
C PHE A 60 10.39 -17.18 10.49
N LEU A 61 9.90 -18.25 9.86
CA LEU A 61 10.73 -19.17 9.09
C LEU A 61 10.38 -19.28 7.60
N GLY A 62 9.32 -18.61 7.13
CA GLY A 62 8.82 -18.82 5.77
C GLY A 62 8.12 -17.64 5.14
N THR A 63 7.29 -17.97 4.15
CA THR A 63 6.36 -17.05 3.48
C THR A 63 4.94 -17.36 3.92
N GLU A 64 4.08 -16.36 3.90
CA GLU A 64 2.68 -16.49 4.29
C GLU A 64 1.79 -16.17 3.11
N LYS A 65 0.72 -16.97 2.99
CA LYS A 65 -0.31 -16.75 1.97
C LYS A 65 -1.01 -15.41 2.23
N PRO A 66 -1.28 -14.59 1.20
CA PRO A 66 -1.93 -13.30 1.39
C PRO A 66 -3.30 -13.42 2.06
N GLU A 67 -4.03 -14.53 1.84
CA GLU A 67 -5.32 -14.84 2.48
C GLU A 67 -5.22 -15.00 4.01
N SER A 68 -4.02 -15.09 4.57
CA SER A 68 -3.80 -15.16 6.02
C SER A 68 -3.91 -13.78 6.68
N PHE A 69 -3.97 -12.71 5.89
CA PHE A 69 -3.99 -11.33 6.35
C PHE A 69 -5.42 -10.80 6.33
N ILE A 70 -5.82 -10.14 7.43
CA ILE A 70 -7.16 -9.57 7.61
C ILE A 70 -7.51 -8.55 6.52
N GLY A 71 -6.49 -7.88 5.98
CA GLY A 71 -6.68 -6.88 4.93
C GLY A 71 -6.84 -7.44 3.53
N PHE A 72 -6.48 -8.71 3.29
CA PHE A 72 -6.52 -9.25 1.96
C PHE A 72 -7.95 -9.37 1.44
N GLY A 73 -8.20 -8.82 0.25
CA GLY A 73 -9.53 -8.77 -0.36
C GLY A 73 -10.53 -7.86 0.36
N ARG A 74 -10.10 -7.06 1.34
CA ARG A 74 -10.99 -6.12 2.03
C ARG A 74 -11.32 -4.96 1.10
N SER A 75 -12.61 -4.66 0.97
CA SER A 75 -13.07 -3.51 0.18
C SER A 75 -12.51 -2.20 0.70
N ILE A 76 -12.10 -1.35 -0.22
CA ILE A 76 -11.75 0.04 0.02
C ILE A 76 -12.75 0.96 -0.66
N LEU A 77 -12.80 2.21 -0.22
CA LEU A 77 -13.65 3.27 -0.74
C LEU A 77 -12.80 4.32 -1.45
N SER A 78 -13.39 5.04 -2.41
CA SER A 78 -12.73 6.22 -2.94
C SER A 78 -12.57 7.27 -1.82
N PRO A 79 -11.36 7.77 -1.56
CA PRO A 79 -11.13 8.79 -0.53
C PRO A 79 -11.58 10.18 -0.98
N VAL A 80 -11.89 10.37 -2.26
CA VAL A 80 -12.21 11.67 -2.86
C VAL A 80 -13.14 11.51 -4.06
N ALA A 81 -13.91 12.55 -4.37
CA ALA A 81 -14.60 12.66 -5.65
C ALA A 81 -13.62 13.11 -6.74
N GLY A 82 -13.62 12.43 -7.87
CA GLY A 82 -12.72 12.73 -8.98
C GLY A 82 -12.93 11.80 -10.15
N GLU A 83 -12.10 11.96 -11.17
CA GLU A 83 -12.11 11.13 -12.38
C GLU A 83 -11.12 9.98 -12.21
N VAL A 84 -11.55 8.73 -12.41
CA VAL A 84 -10.61 7.61 -12.53
C VAL A 84 -9.90 7.74 -13.86
N VAL A 85 -8.59 7.99 -13.82
CA VAL A 85 -7.75 8.20 -15.02
C VAL A 85 -6.84 7.03 -15.33
N GLU A 86 -6.64 6.14 -14.36
CA GLU A 86 -5.94 4.88 -14.54
C GLU A 86 -6.56 3.83 -13.62
N ALA A 87 -6.73 2.63 -14.16
CA ALA A 87 -7.19 1.45 -13.46
C ALA A 87 -6.34 0.30 -14.00
N HIS A 88 -5.43 -0.21 -13.17
CA HIS A 88 -4.50 -1.26 -13.54
C HIS A 88 -4.76 -2.53 -12.73
N ASP A 89 -5.03 -3.62 -13.44
CA ASP A 89 -5.18 -4.96 -12.89
C ASP A 89 -4.30 -5.95 -13.67
N GLY A 90 -3.97 -7.09 -13.06
CA GLY A 90 -3.18 -8.16 -13.67
C GLY A 90 -1.86 -8.45 -12.97
N GLU A 91 -1.50 -7.69 -11.92
CA GLU A 91 -0.38 -8.03 -11.06
C GLU A 91 -0.77 -9.16 -10.10
N ALA A 92 0.12 -10.12 -9.91
CA ALA A 92 -0.13 -11.25 -9.03
C ALA A 92 -0.16 -10.83 -7.56
N ASP A 93 -1.05 -11.42 -6.76
CA ASP A 93 -1.02 -11.27 -5.31
C ASP A 93 0.22 -11.94 -4.73
N HIS A 94 1.11 -11.16 -4.13
CA HIS A 94 2.39 -11.67 -3.64
C HIS A 94 2.23 -12.34 -2.27
N VAL A 95 2.97 -13.44 -2.08
CA VAL A 95 3.16 -14.02 -0.73
C VAL A 95 3.86 -13.03 0.18
N ALA A 96 3.36 -12.92 1.41
CA ALA A 96 3.93 -12.04 2.42
C ALA A 96 5.22 -12.65 2.99
N ARG A 97 6.22 -11.79 3.19
CA ARG A 97 7.54 -12.16 3.74
C ARG A 97 7.78 -11.33 4.99
N ARG A 98 7.31 -11.84 6.13
CA ARG A 98 7.54 -11.23 7.45
C ARG A 98 8.78 -11.80 8.17
N SER A 99 9.34 -12.90 7.66
CA SER A 99 10.55 -13.51 8.22
C SER A 99 11.81 -12.73 7.82
N PRO A 100 12.75 -12.47 8.75
CA PRO A 100 14.00 -11.76 8.43
C PRO A 100 14.80 -12.42 7.31
N LEU A 101 14.84 -13.75 7.24
CA LEU A 101 15.53 -14.51 6.19
C LEU A 101 14.88 -14.29 4.80
N ALA A 102 13.55 -14.31 4.71
CA ALA A 102 12.86 -14.05 3.45
C ALA A 102 12.95 -12.57 3.02
N LEU A 103 13.02 -11.65 3.99
CA LEU A 103 13.22 -10.22 3.74
C LEU A 103 14.58 -9.93 3.11
N ILE A 104 15.66 -10.58 3.59
CA ILE A 104 17.01 -10.41 3.02
C ILE A 104 17.06 -10.92 1.57
N GLY A 105 16.54 -12.12 1.31
CA GLY A 105 16.49 -12.66 -0.05
C GLY A 105 15.65 -11.80 -1.01
N TYR A 106 14.56 -11.22 -0.51
CA TYR A 106 13.72 -10.30 -1.29
C TYR A 106 14.38 -8.94 -1.56
N ALA A 107 15.12 -8.40 -0.59
CA ALA A 107 15.84 -7.13 -0.74
C ALA A 107 16.87 -7.18 -1.89
N VAL A 108 17.53 -8.33 -2.07
CA VAL A 108 18.46 -8.56 -3.20
C VAL A 108 17.76 -8.45 -4.56
N THR A 109 16.47 -8.79 -4.64
CA THR A 109 15.66 -8.65 -5.87
C THR A 109 15.02 -7.26 -6.03
N GLN A 110 15.09 -6.39 -5.03
CA GLN A 110 14.37 -5.12 -5.05
C GLN A 110 14.90 -4.16 -6.14
N ALA A 111 16.20 -4.24 -6.45
CA ALA A 111 16.85 -3.47 -7.51
C ALA A 111 16.32 -3.79 -8.93
N SER A 112 15.74 -4.97 -9.17
CA SER A 112 15.11 -5.27 -10.46
C SER A 112 13.71 -4.68 -10.58
N ARG A 113 12.94 -4.56 -9.49
CA ARG A 113 11.60 -3.93 -9.52
C ARG A 113 11.63 -2.42 -9.66
N VAL A 114 12.66 -1.75 -9.15
CA VAL A 114 12.85 -0.29 -9.38
C VAL A 114 12.94 0.02 -10.88
N ARG A 115 13.44 -0.92 -11.70
CA ARG A 115 13.48 -0.79 -13.16
C ARG A 115 12.11 -0.96 -13.83
N GLY A 116 11.11 -1.51 -13.14
CA GLY A 116 9.73 -1.66 -13.62
C GLY A 116 8.86 -0.41 -13.48
N GLY A 117 9.39 0.67 -12.88
CA GLY A 117 8.70 1.96 -12.77
C GLY A 117 7.63 2.03 -11.68
N ALA A 118 6.89 3.14 -11.65
CA ALA A 118 5.91 3.46 -10.61
C ALA A 118 4.78 2.42 -10.50
N ALA A 119 4.27 1.93 -11.64
CA ALA A 119 3.19 0.95 -11.71
C ALA A 119 3.61 -0.40 -11.09
N ALA A 120 4.83 -0.88 -11.38
CA ALA A 120 5.36 -2.11 -10.80
C ALA A 120 5.56 -2.02 -9.28
N MET A 121 5.70 -0.81 -8.74
CA MET A 121 5.74 -0.59 -7.29
C MET A 121 4.35 -0.48 -6.67
N ALA A 122 3.38 0.12 -7.37
CA ALA A 122 2.00 0.24 -6.89
C ALA A 122 1.25 -1.11 -6.90
N GLY A 123 1.59 -2.04 -7.81
CA GLY A 123 0.81 -3.25 -8.02
C GLY A 123 -0.53 -2.94 -8.72
N ASN A 124 -1.56 -3.76 -8.48
CA ASN A 124 -2.92 -3.41 -8.93
C ASN A 124 -3.37 -2.12 -8.23
N HIS A 125 -3.90 -1.16 -8.98
CA HIS A 125 -4.16 0.17 -8.46
C HIS A 125 -5.22 0.96 -9.24
N VAL A 126 -5.74 2.00 -8.60
CA VAL A 126 -6.61 3.02 -9.20
C VAL A 126 -6.00 4.39 -8.97
N ALA A 127 -5.89 5.20 -10.02
CA ALA A 127 -5.47 6.59 -9.95
C ALA A 127 -6.65 7.53 -10.23
N ILE A 128 -6.90 8.45 -9.30
CA ILE A 128 -8.02 9.38 -9.34
C ILE A 128 -7.47 10.80 -9.52
N ARG A 129 -7.82 11.44 -10.63
CA ARG A 129 -7.48 12.84 -10.91
C ARG A 129 -8.40 13.76 -10.12
N ILE A 130 -7.77 14.74 -9.47
CA ILE A 130 -8.41 15.85 -8.78
C ILE A 130 -7.71 17.17 -9.19
N PRO A 131 -8.26 18.35 -8.89
CA PRO A 131 -7.57 19.61 -9.17
C PRO A 131 -6.16 19.64 -8.53
N GLY A 132 -5.14 19.77 -9.36
CA GLY A 132 -3.74 19.92 -8.93
C GLY A 132 -3.03 18.65 -8.44
N ALA A 133 -3.68 17.48 -8.42
CA ALA A 133 -3.07 16.24 -7.94
C ALA A 133 -3.69 14.97 -8.51
N VAL A 134 -3.03 13.83 -8.24
CA VAL A 134 -3.55 12.48 -8.48
C VAL A 134 -3.49 11.73 -7.16
N VAL A 135 -4.60 11.10 -6.78
CA VAL A 135 -4.70 10.23 -5.61
C VAL A 135 -4.59 8.78 -6.08
N LEU A 136 -3.64 8.04 -5.52
CA LEU A 136 -3.36 6.65 -5.89
C LEU A 136 -3.83 5.71 -4.77
N LEU A 137 -4.67 4.74 -5.12
CA LEU A 137 -5.01 3.59 -4.28
C LEU A 137 -4.24 2.39 -4.82
N ALA A 138 -3.25 1.91 -4.07
CA ALA A 138 -2.31 0.87 -4.50
C ALA A 138 -2.53 -0.46 -3.77
N HIS A 139 -1.85 -1.50 -4.24
CA HIS A 139 -1.83 -2.84 -3.64
C HIS A 139 -3.21 -3.52 -3.56
N LEU A 140 -4.04 -3.28 -4.58
CA LEU A 140 -5.34 -3.93 -4.71
C LEU A 140 -5.15 -5.43 -5.00
N ARG A 141 -6.17 -6.21 -4.64
CA ARG A 141 -6.19 -7.65 -4.92
C ARG A 141 -6.27 -7.88 -6.43
N ALA A 142 -5.64 -8.93 -6.92
CA ALA A 142 -5.78 -9.31 -8.33
C ALA A 142 -7.25 -9.59 -8.71
N GLY A 143 -7.70 -9.04 -9.83
CA GLY A 143 -9.06 -9.19 -10.34
C GLY A 143 -10.10 -8.38 -9.55
N SER A 144 -9.71 -7.27 -8.92
CA SER A 144 -10.60 -6.44 -8.09
C SER A 144 -10.62 -4.96 -8.45
N VAL A 145 -9.94 -4.54 -9.52
CA VAL A 145 -9.90 -3.14 -9.96
C VAL A 145 -11.09 -2.82 -10.86
#